data_AF-A0A842XFV6-F1
#
_entry.id   AF-A0A842XFV6-F1
#
_cell.length_a   1.000
_cell.length_b   1.000
_cell.length_c   1.000
_cell.angle_alpha   90.00
_cell.angle_beta   90.00
_cell.angle_gamma   90.00
#
_symmetry.space_group_name_H-M   'P 1'
#
loop_
_entity.id
_entity.type
_entity.pdbx_description
1 polymer ?
#
loop_
_entity_poly.entity_id
_entity_poly.type
_entity_poly.pdbx_seq_one_letter_code
_entity_poly.pdbx_strand_id
1 'polypeptide(L)' 'EGFPEIAERLRAIAKAEEHHEERYKKLLKEVEAGTFFKKEKDVWWVCRECGYIHFGKEPPEKCPSCDHPRSYFQLKCEEY' A
#
# COMPACT_ATOMS: atom_id res chain seq x y z
N GLU A 1 -36.74 -5.96 21.80
CA GLU A 1 -36.58 -5.09 20.62
C GLU A 1 -35.16 -4.54 20.57
N GLY A 2 -34.57 -4.28 19.39
CA GLY A 2 -33.36 -3.43 19.26
C GLY A 2 -32.03 -4.05 18.78
N PHE A 3 -31.95 -5.34 18.46
CA PHE A 3 -30.78 -6.01 17.84
C PHE A 3 -29.37 -5.49 18.25
N PRO A 4 -28.98 -5.56 19.54
CA PRO A 4 -27.74 -4.96 20.05
C PRO A 4 -26.45 -5.49 19.36
N GLU A 5 -26.40 -6.78 19.06
CA GLU A 5 -25.26 -7.42 18.37
C GLU A 5 -25.08 -6.88 16.94
N ILE A 6 -26.19 -6.60 16.23
CA ILE A 6 -26.14 -6.00 14.89
C ILE A 6 -25.57 -4.59 14.98
N ALA A 7 -26.02 -3.80 15.97
CA ALA A 7 -25.54 -2.44 16.16
C ALA A 7 -24.04 -2.40 16.50
N GLU A 8 -23.55 -3.34 17.31
CA GLU A 8 -22.11 -3.48 17.60
C GLU A 8 -21.31 -3.80 16.35
N ARG A 9 -21.77 -4.77 15.54
CA ARG A 9 -21.12 -5.11 14.27
C ARG A 9 -21.07 -3.93 13.31
N LEU A 10 -22.16 -3.15 13.19
CA LEU A 10 -22.19 -1.97 12.33
C LEU A 10 -21.19 -0.89 12.79
N ARG A 11 -21.00 -0.70 14.10
CA ARG A 11 -19.97 0.20 14.63
C ARG A 11 -18.56 -0.29 14.34
N ALA A 12 -18.31 -1.59 14.45
CA ALA A 12 -17.02 -2.19 14.10
C ALA A 12 -16.72 -2.04 12.60
N ILE A 13 -17.73 -2.23 11.73
CA ILE A 13 -17.61 -1.97 10.29
C ILE A 13 -17.23 -0.51 10.05
N ALA A 14 -17.93 0.45 10.68
CA ALA A 14 -17.62 1.87 10.52
C ALA A 14 -16.15 2.21 10.87
N LYS A 15 -15.55 1.50 11.84
CA LYS A 15 -14.13 1.64 12.16
C LYS A 15 -13.18 1.11 11.09
N ALA A 16 -13.53 0.00 10.43
CA ALA A 16 -12.76 -0.46 9.27
C ALA A 16 -12.86 0.54 8.10
N GLU A 17 -14.05 1.11 7.87
CA GLU A 17 -14.24 2.08 6.78
C GLU A 17 -13.52 3.42 7.02
N GLU A 18 -13.39 3.87 8.28
CA GLU A 18 -12.54 5.01 8.65
C GLU A 18 -11.08 4.77 8.21
N HIS A 19 -10.53 3.58 8.49
CA HIS A 19 -9.20 3.19 8.03
C HIS A 19 -9.10 3.11 6.50
N HIS A 20 -10.12 2.58 5.81
CA HIS A 20 -10.15 2.55 4.34
C HIS A 20 -10.08 3.97 3.75
N GLU A 21 -10.89 4.90 4.26
CA GLU A 21 -10.89 6.29 3.81
C GLU A 21 -9.51 6.94 4.01
N GLU A 22 -8.91 6.79 5.18
CA GLU A 22 -7.57 7.32 5.46
C GLU A 22 -6.51 6.78 4.49
N ARG A 23 -6.52 5.47 4.24
CA ARG A 23 -5.60 4.81 3.31
C ARG A 23 -5.79 5.36 1.89
N TYR A 24 -7.02 5.46 1.42
CA TYR A 24 -7.30 5.96 0.07
C TYR A 24 -6.92 7.43 -0.09
N LYS A 25 -7.15 8.29 0.91
CA LYS A 25 -6.69 9.69 0.89
C LYS A 25 -5.16 9.80 0.77
N LYS A 26 -4.42 8.98 1.52
CA LYS A 26 -2.94 8.95 1.44
C LYS A 26 -2.47 8.50 0.06
N LEU A 27 -3.04 7.43 -0.49
CA LEU A 27 -2.72 6.94 -1.83
C LEU A 27 -3.04 7.96 -2.93
N LEU A 28 -4.23 8.58 -2.86
CA LEU A 28 -4.65 9.59 -3.82
C LEU A 28 -3.65 10.75 -3.85
N LYS A 29 -3.25 11.25 -2.69
CA LYS A 29 -2.25 12.32 -2.58
C LYS A 29 -0.92 11.95 -3.25
N GLU A 30 -0.44 10.73 -3.06
CA GLU A 30 0.82 10.29 -3.69
C GLU A 30 0.67 10.10 -5.22
N VAL A 31 -0.48 9.63 -5.68
CA VAL A 31 -0.77 9.47 -7.11
C VAL A 31 -0.87 10.83 -7.81
N GLU A 32 -1.63 11.77 -7.25
CA GLU A 32 -1.77 13.13 -7.78
C GLU A 32 -0.45 13.90 -7.77
N ALA A 33 0.38 13.70 -6.75
CA ALA A 33 1.71 14.30 -6.68
C ALA A 33 2.77 13.59 -7.55
N GLY A 34 2.46 12.43 -8.14
CA GLY A 34 3.44 11.62 -8.88
C GLY A 34 4.55 11.02 -8.00
N THR A 35 4.34 10.92 -6.70
CA THR A 35 5.32 10.44 -5.70
C THR A 35 5.08 9.02 -5.22
N PHE A 36 4.09 8.32 -5.80
CA PHE A 36 3.79 6.93 -5.42
C PHE A 36 5.02 6.01 -5.52
N PHE A 37 5.73 6.06 -6.65
CA PHE A 37 6.97 5.30 -6.88
C PHE A 37 8.25 6.09 -6.58
N LYS A 38 8.15 7.27 -5.94
CA LYS A 38 9.30 8.13 -5.68
C LYS A 38 9.32 8.65 -4.26
N LYS A 39 10.35 8.27 -3.50
CA LYS A 39 10.54 8.68 -2.11
C LYS A 39 11.75 9.61 -1.97
N GLU A 40 11.74 10.44 -0.94
CA GLU A 40 12.83 11.41 -0.74
C GLU A 40 14.14 10.75 -0.29
N LYS A 41 14.01 9.66 0.48
CA LYS A 41 15.09 8.83 0.99
C LYS A 41 15.06 7.47 0.33
N ASP A 42 16.19 6.80 0.30
CA ASP A 42 16.26 5.42 -0.18
C ASP A 42 15.45 4.51 0.75
N VAL A 43 14.63 3.66 0.14
CA VAL A 43 13.76 2.72 0.82
C VAL A 43 13.90 1.35 0.16
N TRP A 44 13.41 0.33 0.84
CA TRP A 44 13.32 -1.01 0.28
C TRP A 44 11.99 -1.18 -0.47
N TRP A 45 12.09 -1.47 -1.75
CA TRP A 45 10.97 -1.86 -2.60
C TRP A 45 10.95 -3.37 -2.78
N VAL A 46 9.77 -3.96 -2.75
CA VAL A 46 9.56 -5.39 -3.00
C VAL A 46 8.62 -5.59 -4.18
N CYS A 47 9.01 -6.43 -5.12
CA CYS A 47 8.15 -6.87 -6.21
C CYS A 47 7.10 -7.84 -5.66
N ARG A 48 5.82 -7.49 -5.81
CA ARG A 48 4.69 -8.31 -5.37
C ARG A 48 4.51 -9.61 -6.15
N GLU A 49 5.10 -9.70 -7.34
CA GLU A 49 5.00 -10.91 -8.18
C GLU A 49 5.98 -12.00 -7.74
N CYS A 50 7.25 -11.65 -7.51
CA CYS A 50 8.32 -12.63 -7.31
C CYS A 50 9.14 -12.44 -6.03
N GLY A 51 8.91 -11.38 -5.27
CA GLY A 51 9.65 -11.08 -4.04
C GLY A 51 11.02 -10.42 -4.23
N TYR A 52 11.44 -10.09 -5.46
CA TYR A 52 12.70 -9.34 -5.69
C TYR A 52 12.71 -8.02 -4.89
N ILE A 53 13.82 -7.73 -4.21
CA ILE A 53 14.01 -6.55 -3.38
C ILE A 53 14.97 -5.57 -4.06
N HIS A 54 14.62 -4.29 -4.05
CA HIS A 54 15.43 -3.19 -4.57
C HIS A 54 15.61 -2.09 -3.52
N PHE A 55 16.83 -1.57 -3.35
CA PHE A 55 17.11 -0.41 -2.50
C PHE A 55 17.30 0.84 -3.35
N GLY A 56 16.51 1.87 -3.10
CA GLY A 56 16.63 3.14 -3.81
C GLY A 56 15.44 4.07 -3.58
N LYS A 57 15.54 5.29 -4.09
CA LYS A 57 14.43 6.27 -4.07
C LYS A 57 13.24 5.87 -4.94
N GLU A 58 13.46 5.07 -5.98
CA GLU A 58 12.46 4.60 -6.95
C GLU A 58 12.71 3.12 -7.27
N PRO A 59 11.69 2.29 -7.52
CA PRO A 59 11.87 0.94 -8.04
C PRO A 59 12.21 0.97 -9.55
N PRO A 60 12.83 -0.10 -10.09
CA PRO A 60 13.15 -0.15 -11.51
C PRO A 60 11.89 -0.18 -12.40
N GLU A 61 11.99 0.33 -13.62
CA GLU A 61 10.88 0.29 -14.61
C GLU A 61 10.41 -1.14 -14.92
N LYS A 62 11.34 -2.10 -14.86
CA LYS A 62 11.11 -3.51 -15.08
C LYS A 62 11.81 -4.30 -13.97
N CYS A 63 11.12 -5.26 -13.37
CA CYS A 63 11.73 -6.14 -12.38
C CYS A 63 12.87 -6.95 -13.02
N PRO A 64 14.11 -6.91 -12.51
CA PRO A 64 15.24 -7.64 -13.09
C PRO A 64 15.15 -9.16 -12.87
N SER A 65 14.24 -9.63 -12.01
CA SER A 65 14.06 -11.06 -11.73
C SER A 65 12.95 -11.70 -12.55
N CYS A 66 11.80 -11.04 -12.71
CA CYS A 66 10.60 -11.64 -13.31
C CYS A 66 10.02 -10.85 -14.48
N ASP A 67 10.72 -9.81 -14.94
CA ASP A 67 10.34 -8.97 -16.08
C ASP A 67 9.01 -8.19 -15.97
N HIS A 68 8.31 -8.27 -14.84
CA HIS A 68 7.07 -7.53 -14.62
C HIS A 68 7.32 -6.02 -14.46
N PRO A 69 6.36 -5.18 -14.88
CA PRO A 69 6.51 -3.73 -14.85
C PRO A 69 6.59 -3.17 -13.44
N ARG A 70 7.10 -1.94 -13.33
CA ARG A 70 7.21 -1.15 -12.09
C ARG A 70 5.96 -1.18 -11.19
N SER A 71 4.77 -1.30 -11.79
CA SER A 71 3.49 -1.37 -11.08
C SER A 71 3.35 -2.56 -10.12
N TYR A 72 4.23 -3.56 -10.21
CA TYR A 72 4.29 -4.67 -9.27
C TYR A 72 5.09 -4.36 -8.01
N PHE A 73 5.88 -3.27 -7.96
CA PHE A 73 6.61 -2.91 -6.75
C PHE A 73 5.73 -2.21 -5.72
N GLN A 74 6.04 -2.46 -4.44
CA GLN A 74 5.51 -1.75 -3.28
C GLN A 74 6.62 -1.51 -2.27
N LEU A 75 6.39 -0.65 -1.26
CA LEU A 75 7.32 -0.54 -0.13
C LEU A 75 7.36 -1.86 0.66
N LYS A 76 8.55 -2.26 1.09
CA LYS A 76 8.73 -3.41 1.98
C LYS A 76 8.18 -3.05 3.37
N CYS A 77 7.16 -3.78 3.82
CA CYS A 77 6.55 -3.63 5.14
C CYS A 77 6.58 -4.99 5.85
N GLU A 78 7.78 -5.45 6.22
CA GLU A 78 7.98 -6.70 6.98
C GLU A 78 8.73 -6.36 8.26
N GLU A 79 7.99 -6.28 9.36
CA GLU A 79 8.51 -6.20 10.73
C GLU A 79 7.86 -7.37 11.48
N TYR A 80 8.67 -8.35 11.90
CA TYR A 80 8.24 -9.58 12.58
C TYR A 80 9.03 -9.79 13.87
#